data_AF-J1ZPV8-F1
#
_entry.id   AF-J1ZPV8-F1
#
_cell.length_a   1.000
_cell.length_b   1.000
_cell.length_c   1.000
_cell.angle_alpha   90.00
_cell.angle_beta   90.00
_cell.angle_gamma   90.00
#
_symmetry.space_group_name_H-M   'P 1'
#
loop_
_entity.id
_entity.type
_entity.pdbx_description
1 polymer ?
#
loop_
_entity_poly.entity_id
_entity_poly.type
_entity_poly.pdbx_seq_one_letter_code
_entity_poly.pdbx_strand_id
1 'polypeptide(L)'
;MAERQLPLARELRPRFASLIVGANDTLRAAFAIERVTAALDRAHGALSADGAVVLTACLPDPGRMLGLPGPLARPLARRMHAVNTVVHAVSARYQGVHLHLADHRWVAERASWSVDRLHPSERGHRLLARGFHTALAAAGLPVGPPPPLTLDGPPPTRAGSAVWMATRGTRWVADRCTDLLPGLLALALKECRHGVAGSGRLLDAAAERATRTALAALTEPGGAALGKTAGTVKGAATMAG
;
A
#
# COMPACT_ATOMS: atom_id res chain seq x y z
N MET A 1 -10.28 -2.48 1.22
CA MET A 1 -10.01 -1.05 1.40
C MET A 1 -11.14 -0.22 0.79
N ALA A 2 -11.29 -0.17 -0.53
CA ALA A 2 -12.25 0.70 -1.21
C ALA A 2 -13.72 0.57 -0.76
N GLU A 3 -14.22 -0.65 -0.51
CA GLU A 3 -15.63 -0.87 -0.17
C GLU A 3 -15.95 -0.63 1.31
N ARG A 4 -14.98 -0.81 2.21
CA ARG A 4 -15.23 -0.83 3.66
C ARG A 4 -14.60 0.33 4.43
N GLN A 5 -13.37 0.72 4.06
CA GLN A 5 -12.61 1.72 4.81
C GLN A 5 -12.78 3.13 4.22
N LEU A 6 -12.91 3.22 2.89
CA LEU A 6 -13.05 4.52 2.23
C LEU A 6 -14.30 5.29 2.67
N PRO A 7 -15.51 4.70 2.75
CA PRO A 7 -16.69 5.44 3.18
C PRO A 7 -16.51 6.06 4.58
N LEU A 8 -16.03 5.26 5.54
CA LEU A 8 -15.76 5.69 6.91
C LEU A 8 -14.69 6.79 6.98
N ALA A 9 -13.64 6.69 6.17
CA ALA A 9 -12.60 7.73 6.14
C ALA A 9 -13.13 9.06 5.61
N ARG A 10 -14.04 9.04 4.64
CA ARG A 10 -14.65 10.24 4.05
C ARG A 10 -15.60 10.95 5.02
N GLU A 11 -16.32 10.19 5.86
CA GLU A 11 -17.20 10.75 6.90
C GLU A 11 -16.44 11.66 7.89
N LEU A 12 -15.16 11.38 8.14
CA LEU A 12 -14.30 12.20 9.01
C LEU A 12 -13.89 13.54 8.38
N ARG A 13 -14.16 13.76 7.08
CA ARG A 13 -13.75 14.94 6.31
C ARG A 13 -12.28 15.35 6.58
N PRO A 14 -11.32 14.44 6.38
CA PRO A 14 -9.95 14.67 6.78
C PRO A 14 -9.28 15.73 5.91
N ARG A 15 -8.49 16.60 6.54
CA ARG A 15 -7.58 17.48 5.81
C ARG A 15 -6.41 16.72 5.16
N PHE A 16 -5.93 15.68 5.84
CA PHE A 16 -4.84 14.82 5.39
C PHE A 16 -5.27 13.36 5.50
N ALA A 17 -5.01 12.56 4.47
CA ALA A 17 -5.34 11.13 4.49
C ALA A 17 -4.15 10.29 4.03
N SER A 18 -3.69 9.37 4.88
CA SER A 18 -2.57 8.47 4.56
C SER A 18 -3.09 7.18 3.92
N LEU A 19 -2.68 6.92 2.68
CA LEU A 19 -3.05 5.75 1.89
C LEU A 19 -1.81 4.87 1.65
N ILE A 20 -1.43 4.10 2.68
CA ILE A 20 -0.28 3.18 2.68
C ILE A 20 -0.80 1.76 2.56
N VAL A 21 -0.77 1.22 1.34
CA VAL A 21 -1.40 -0.06 0.98
C VAL A 21 -0.50 -0.89 0.06
N GLY A 22 -0.90 -2.11 -0.25
CA GLY A 22 -0.28 -2.92 -1.30
C GLY A 22 0.74 -3.97 -0.83
N ALA A 23 1.49 -3.71 0.26
CA ALA A 23 2.44 -4.71 0.78
C ALA A 23 1.76 -6.05 1.14
N ASN A 24 0.62 -5.99 1.84
CA ASN A 24 -0.16 -7.18 2.16
C ASN A 24 -0.74 -7.88 0.92
N ASP A 25 -1.10 -7.12 -0.12
CA ASP A 25 -1.62 -7.66 -1.37
C ASP A 25 -0.56 -8.52 -2.09
N THR A 26 0.71 -8.11 -2.06
CA THR A 26 1.81 -8.87 -2.69
C THR A 26 1.96 -10.29 -2.15
N LEU A 27 1.60 -10.50 -0.88
CA LEU A 27 1.73 -11.78 -0.20
C LEU A 27 0.59 -12.75 -0.57
N ARG A 28 -0.56 -12.24 -1.01
CA ARG A 28 -1.76 -13.05 -1.26
C ARG A 28 -1.64 -13.88 -2.54
N ALA A 29 -2.22 -15.08 -2.52
CA ALA A 29 -2.28 -15.93 -3.72
C ALA A 29 -3.04 -15.22 -4.86
N ALA A 30 -4.19 -14.60 -4.54
CA ALA A 30 -5.06 -13.86 -5.45
C ALA A 30 -4.57 -12.43 -5.82
N PHE A 31 -3.26 -12.18 -5.76
CA PHE A 31 -2.69 -10.89 -6.17
C PHE A 31 -3.01 -10.62 -7.65
N ALA A 32 -3.58 -9.44 -7.91
CA ALA A 32 -3.84 -8.91 -9.24
C ALA A 32 -3.56 -7.41 -9.20
N ILE A 33 -2.63 -6.96 -10.04
CA ILE A 33 -2.19 -5.56 -10.02
C ILE A 33 -3.29 -4.62 -10.50
N GLU A 34 -4.16 -5.08 -11.39
CA GLU A 34 -5.34 -4.39 -11.91
C GLU A 34 -6.30 -4.03 -10.77
N ARG A 35 -6.54 -4.98 -9.86
CA ARG A 35 -7.40 -4.76 -8.68
C ARG A 35 -6.79 -3.76 -7.71
N VAL A 36 -5.48 -3.85 -7.47
CA VAL A 36 -4.77 -2.89 -6.62
C VAL A 36 -4.84 -1.49 -7.24
N THR A 37 -4.62 -1.39 -8.55
CA THR A 37 -4.66 -0.15 -9.32
C THR A 37 -6.04 0.51 -9.25
N ALA A 38 -7.10 -0.22 -9.56
CA ALA A 38 -8.47 0.30 -9.50
C ALA A 38 -8.91 0.70 -8.08
N ALA A 39 -8.51 -0.07 -7.06
CA ALA A 39 -8.82 0.26 -5.68
C ALA A 39 -8.08 1.51 -5.19
N LEU A 40 -6.79 1.64 -5.57
CA LEU A 40 -5.97 2.78 -5.20
C LEU A 40 -6.44 4.07 -5.89
N ASP A 41 -6.69 4.00 -7.20
CA ASP A 41 -7.21 5.13 -7.99
C ASP A 41 -8.54 5.63 -7.42
N ARG A 42 -9.50 4.73 -7.17
CA ARG A 42 -10.79 5.07 -6.56
C ARG A 42 -10.63 5.73 -5.19
N ALA A 43 -9.77 5.19 -4.35
CA ALA A 43 -9.54 5.71 -3.00
C ALA A 43 -8.89 7.08 -3.00
N HIS A 44 -7.81 7.22 -3.77
CA HIS A 44 -7.06 8.47 -3.88
C HIS A 44 -7.94 9.55 -4.52
N GLY A 45 -8.61 9.24 -5.63
CA GLY A 45 -9.49 10.16 -6.34
C GLY A 45 -10.65 10.64 -5.47
N ALA A 46 -11.31 9.74 -4.73
CA ALA A 46 -12.40 10.11 -3.83
C ALA A 46 -11.94 11.04 -2.69
N LEU A 47 -10.82 10.72 -2.04
CA LEU A 47 -10.27 11.56 -0.97
C LEU A 47 -9.81 12.93 -1.50
N SER A 48 -9.19 12.94 -2.69
CA SER A 48 -8.74 14.19 -3.33
C SER A 48 -9.93 15.07 -3.74
N ALA A 49 -11.01 14.46 -4.26
CA ALA A 49 -12.24 15.15 -4.61
C ALA A 49 -12.94 15.77 -3.39
N ASP A 50 -12.77 15.18 -2.21
CA ASP A 50 -13.24 15.74 -0.93
C ASP A 50 -12.33 16.85 -0.38
N GLY A 51 -11.23 17.17 -1.06
CA GLY A 51 -10.27 18.21 -0.65
C GLY A 51 -9.19 17.73 0.33
N ALA A 52 -9.06 16.42 0.56
CA ALA A 52 -7.99 15.90 1.39
C ALA A 52 -6.64 15.90 0.65
N VAL A 53 -5.57 16.29 1.34
CA VAL A 53 -4.20 16.05 0.87
C VAL A 53 -3.86 14.59 1.16
N VAL A 54 -3.76 13.79 0.10
CA VAL A 54 -3.48 12.35 0.23
C VAL A 54 -1.98 12.10 0.29
N LEU A 55 -1.56 11.31 1.28
CA LEU A 55 -0.18 10.91 1.53
C LEU A 55 0.01 9.45 1.12
N THR A 56 0.97 9.16 0.26
CA THR A 56 1.29 7.80 -0.19
C THR A 56 2.77 7.49 -0.05
N ALA A 57 3.14 6.21 -0.06
CA ALA A 57 4.55 5.82 -0.06
C ALA A 57 4.81 4.52 -0.83
N CYS A 58 5.95 4.44 -1.50
CA CYS A 58 6.50 3.18 -2.01
C CYS A 58 7.08 2.36 -0.86
N LEU A 59 6.64 1.12 -0.68
CA LEU A 59 7.05 0.27 0.43
C LEU A 59 8.22 -0.65 0.04
N PRO A 60 9.10 -1.00 0.99
CA PRO A 60 10.15 -1.99 0.76
C PRO A 60 9.59 -3.37 0.39
N ASP A 61 10.37 -4.14 -0.37
CA ASP A 61 10.03 -5.52 -0.74
C ASP A 61 10.00 -6.45 0.49
N PRO A 62 8.84 -7.06 0.82
CA PRO A 62 8.73 -7.95 1.97
C PRO A 62 9.63 -9.19 1.84
N GLY A 63 9.93 -9.66 0.62
CA GLY A 63 10.85 -10.77 0.40
C GLY A 63 12.26 -10.45 0.90
N ARG A 64 12.79 -9.28 0.54
CA ARG A 64 14.05 -8.73 1.06
C ARG A 64 14.00 -8.49 2.57
N MET A 65 12.91 -7.93 3.10
CA MET A 65 12.79 -7.62 4.53
C MET A 65 12.85 -8.86 5.42
N LEU A 66 12.23 -9.96 4.96
CA LEU A 66 12.19 -11.26 5.63
C LEU A 66 13.42 -12.12 5.35
N GLY A 67 14.31 -11.70 4.44
CA GLY A 67 15.50 -12.48 4.05
C GLY A 67 15.16 -13.79 3.34
N LEU A 68 14.10 -13.81 2.53
CA LEU A 68 13.67 -15.02 1.83
C LEU A 68 14.69 -15.47 0.77
N PRO A 69 14.82 -16.79 0.50
CA PRO A 69 15.67 -17.27 -0.57
C PRO A 69 15.16 -16.79 -1.94
N GLY A 70 16.06 -16.70 -2.91
CA GLY A 70 15.80 -16.14 -4.25
C GLY A 70 14.49 -16.59 -4.92
N PRO A 71 14.15 -17.90 -4.93
CA PRO A 71 12.89 -18.38 -5.53
C PRO A 71 11.62 -17.81 -4.91
N LEU A 72 11.64 -17.45 -3.63
CA LEU A 72 10.53 -16.81 -2.92
C LEU A 72 10.61 -15.28 -2.98
N ALA A 73 11.83 -14.72 -2.91
CA ALA A 73 12.04 -13.28 -2.91
C ALA A 73 11.74 -12.65 -4.27
N ARG A 74 12.16 -13.25 -5.39
CA ARG A 74 12.00 -12.65 -6.73
C ARG A 74 10.54 -12.42 -7.14
N PRO A 75 9.61 -13.38 -6.95
CA PRO A 75 8.20 -13.13 -7.22
C PRO A 75 7.61 -12.00 -6.38
N LEU A 76 7.97 -11.91 -5.09
CA LEU A 76 7.51 -10.83 -4.21
C LEU A 76 8.09 -9.48 -4.62
N ALA A 77 9.38 -9.43 -4.97
CA ALA A 77 10.03 -8.24 -5.48
C ALA A 77 9.34 -7.71 -6.75
N ARG A 78 8.99 -8.59 -7.71
CA ARG A 78 8.21 -8.20 -8.90
C ARG A 78 6.84 -7.63 -8.53
N ARG A 79 6.11 -8.27 -7.61
CA ARG A 79 4.80 -7.81 -7.17
C ARG A 79 4.90 -6.46 -6.45
N MET A 80 5.89 -6.28 -5.57
CA MET A 80 6.10 -5.03 -4.86
C MET A 80 6.54 -3.91 -5.79
N HIS A 81 7.39 -4.21 -6.78
CA HIS A 81 7.77 -3.25 -7.82
C HIS A 81 6.55 -2.79 -8.63
N ALA A 82 5.68 -3.72 -9.04
CA ALA A 82 4.42 -3.39 -9.71
C ALA A 82 3.52 -2.49 -8.85
N VAL A 83 3.33 -2.83 -7.58
CA VAL A 83 2.56 -2.01 -6.62
C VAL A 83 3.17 -0.61 -6.46
N ASN A 84 4.48 -0.51 -6.26
CA ASN A 84 5.17 0.78 -6.08
C ASN A 84 5.05 1.66 -7.32
N THR A 85 5.17 1.07 -8.51
CA THR A 85 4.97 1.77 -9.80
C THR A 85 3.56 2.37 -9.86
N VAL A 86 2.54 1.58 -9.50
CA VAL A 86 1.15 2.03 -9.48
C VAL A 86 0.92 3.13 -8.44
N VAL A 87 1.46 2.97 -7.23
CA VAL A 87 1.30 3.96 -6.16
C VAL A 87 1.93 5.30 -6.56
N HIS A 88 3.12 5.26 -7.14
CA HIS A 88 3.78 6.44 -7.65
C HIS A 88 2.95 7.13 -8.75
N ALA A 89 2.50 6.36 -9.76
CA ALA A 89 1.72 6.89 -10.87
C ALA A 89 0.38 7.48 -10.44
N VAL A 90 -0.36 6.81 -9.54
CA VAL A 90 -1.64 7.31 -9.00
C VAL A 90 -1.42 8.57 -8.15
N SER A 91 -0.39 8.59 -7.30
CA SER A 91 -0.08 9.78 -6.51
C SER A 91 0.26 10.97 -7.40
N ALA A 92 1.02 10.76 -8.48
CA ALA A 92 1.34 11.80 -9.45
C ALA A 92 0.08 12.31 -10.17
N ARG A 93 -0.81 11.41 -10.60
CA ARG A 93 -2.07 11.73 -11.28
C ARG A 93 -2.96 12.68 -10.48
N TYR A 94 -3.03 12.49 -9.16
CA TYR A 94 -3.87 13.29 -8.26
C TYR A 94 -3.08 14.35 -7.47
N GLN A 95 -1.80 14.57 -7.79
CA GLN A 95 -0.93 15.54 -7.14
C GLN A 95 -0.84 15.37 -5.60
N GLY A 96 -0.87 14.11 -5.14
CA GLY A 96 -0.69 13.77 -3.73
C GLY A 96 0.77 13.91 -3.27
N VAL A 97 1.00 13.86 -1.96
CA VAL A 97 2.35 13.85 -1.38
C VAL A 97 2.86 12.42 -1.30
N HIS A 98 3.95 12.15 -2.01
CA HIS A 98 4.49 10.81 -2.17
C HIS A 98 5.89 10.68 -1.55
N LEU A 99 6.11 9.62 -0.77
CA LEU A 99 7.44 9.25 -0.28
C LEU A 99 7.96 7.98 -0.94
N HIS A 100 9.18 8.02 -1.43
CA HIS A 100 9.90 6.84 -1.89
C HIS A 100 10.54 6.10 -0.71
N LEU A 101 9.69 5.59 0.20
CA LEU A 101 10.15 4.95 1.43
C LEU A 101 11.13 3.79 1.15
N ALA A 102 10.89 2.99 0.12
CA ALA A 102 11.76 1.87 -0.28
C ALA A 102 13.26 2.25 -0.45
N ASP A 103 13.55 3.51 -0.79
CA ASP A 103 14.91 3.99 -1.07
C ASP A 103 15.55 4.72 0.13
N HIS A 104 14.78 4.94 1.21
CA HIS A 104 15.32 5.58 2.40
C HIS A 104 16.32 4.68 3.12
N ARG A 105 17.50 5.25 3.46
CA ARG A 105 18.58 4.56 4.20
C ARG A 105 18.10 3.79 5.45
N TRP A 106 17.11 4.35 6.15
CA TRP A 106 16.64 3.78 7.41
C TRP A 106 15.84 2.49 7.25
N VAL A 107 15.38 2.17 6.04
CA VAL A 107 14.75 0.88 5.73
C VAL A 107 15.71 -0.28 5.97
N ALA A 108 17.01 -0.08 5.78
CA ALA A 108 18.02 -1.10 6.09
C ALA A 108 18.33 -1.21 7.60
N GLU A 109 17.97 -0.20 8.39
CA GLU A 109 18.23 -0.19 9.84
C GLU A 109 17.25 -1.12 10.56
N ARG A 110 17.76 -2.21 11.16
CA ARG A 110 16.96 -3.15 11.95
C ARG A 110 16.12 -2.46 13.03
N ALA A 111 16.66 -1.41 13.67
CA ALA A 111 15.98 -0.69 14.74
C ALA A 111 14.73 0.09 14.27
N SER A 112 14.58 0.32 12.97
CA SER A 112 13.41 0.97 12.37
C SER A 112 12.22 0.02 12.20
N TRP A 113 12.41 -1.28 12.46
CA TRP A 113 11.41 -2.31 12.28
C TRP A 113 11.12 -3.03 13.58
N SER A 114 9.89 -3.50 13.70
CA SER A 114 9.45 -4.36 14.78
C SER A 114 10.12 -5.75 14.68
N VAL A 115 9.84 -6.59 15.66
CA VAL A 115 10.37 -7.95 15.75
C VAL A 115 10.03 -8.81 14.53
N ASP A 116 8.90 -8.54 13.88
CA ASP A 116 8.44 -9.26 12.69
C ASP A 116 9.09 -8.82 11.37
N ARG A 117 9.94 -7.78 11.42
CA ARG A 117 10.66 -7.23 10.27
C ARG A 117 9.77 -6.65 9.16
N LEU A 118 8.46 -6.53 9.35
CA LEU A 118 7.52 -6.01 8.35
C LEU A 118 6.87 -4.72 8.81
N HIS A 119 6.55 -4.61 10.10
CA HIS A 119 5.94 -3.42 10.66
C HIS A 119 7.00 -2.46 11.20
N PRO A 120 6.85 -1.14 11.03
CA PRO A 120 7.76 -0.17 11.62
C PRO A 120 7.80 -0.28 13.15
N SER A 121 8.97 -0.05 13.74
CA SER A 121 9.07 0.22 15.18
C SER A 121 8.60 1.64 15.50
N GLU A 122 8.62 2.04 16.77
CA GLU A 122 8.41 3.45 17.14
C GLU A 122 9.37 4.38 16.36
N ARG A 123 10.64 4.01 16.27
CA ARG A 123 11.64 4.73 15.48
C ARG A 123 11.21 4.82 14.01
N GLY A 124 10.79 3.70 13.40
CA GLY A 124 10.33 3.67 12.02
C GLY A 124 9.11 4.57 11.78
N HIS A 125 8.13 4.54 12.69
CA HIS A 125 6.96 5.42 12.63
C HIS A 125 7.35 6.90 12.72
N ARG A 126 8.27 7.27 13.61
CA ARG A 126 8.76 8.65 13.74
C ARG A 126 9.54 9.11 12.50
N LEU A 127 10.35 8.23 11.91
CA LEU A 127 11.07 8.52 10.66
C LEU A 127 10.11 8.71 9.48
N LEU A 128 9.06 7.89 9.39
CA LEU A 128 8.01 8.05 8.38
C LEU A 128 7.24 9.36 8.57
N ALA A 129 6.84 9.67 9.81
CA ALA A 129 6.17 10.92 10.15
C ALA A 129 7.04 12.15 9.83
N ARG A 130 8.34 12.07 10.13
CA ARG A 130 9.32 13.11 9.76
C ARG A 130 9.42 13.27 8.24
N GLY A 131 9.47 12.16 7.49
CA GLY A 131 9.51 12.19 6.03
C GLY A 131 8.30 12.91 5.44
N PHE A 132 7.09 12.58 5.91
CA PHE A 132 5.87 13.24 5.42
C PHE A 132 5.80 14.69 5.87
N HIS A 133 6.21 15.00 7.10
CA HIS A 133 6.33 16.38 7.56
C HIS A 133 7.22 17.22 6.64
N THR A 134 8.43 16.73 6.33
CA THR A 134 9.36 17.43 5.43
C THR A 134 8.77 17.62 4.04
N ALA A 135 8.12 16.58 3.48
CA ALA A 135 7.49 16.67 2.16
C ALA A 135 6.32 17.67 2.13
N LEU A 136 5.48 17.68 3.18
CA LEU A 136 4.38 18.63 3.33
C LEU A 136 4.89 20.07 3.49
N ALA A 137 5.92 20.28 4.31
CA ALA A 137 6.55 21.58 4.48
C ALA A 137 7.14 22.12 3.16
N ALA A 138 7.83 21.25 2.41
CA ALA A 138 8.39 21.60 1.10
C ALA A 138 7.31 21.96 0.06
N ALA A 139 6.11 21.39 0.19
CA ALA A 139 4.94 21.74 -0.61
C ALA A 139 4.23 23.03 -0.14
N GLY A 140 4.77 23.75 0.85
CA GLY A 140 4.19 24.98 1.38
C GLY A 140 2.94 24.79 2.24
N LEU A 141 2.63 23.55 2.64
CA LEU A 141 1.48 23.26 3.49
C LEU A 141 1.82 23.61 4.95
N PRO A 142 0.89 24.22 5.70
CA PRO A 142 1.14 24.62 7.08
C PRO A 142 1.16 23.37 7.95
N VAL A 143 2.37 22.91 8.22
CA VAL A 143 2.67 21.85 9.19
C VAL A 143 3.38 22.46 10.39
N GLY A 144 3.04 21.99 11.58
CA GLY A 144 3.64 22.47 12.84
C GLY A 144 5.12 22.10 12.98
N PRO A 145 5.69 22.16 14.20
CA PRO A 145 7.06 21.73 14.42
C PRO A 145 7.24 20.27 14.01
N PRO A 146 8.45 19.91 13.56
CA PRO A 146 8.64 18.62 12.92
C PRO A 146 8.61 17.51 14.01
N PRO A 147 7.99 16.32 13.78
CA PRO A 147 7.77 15.30 14.81
C PRO A 147 9.06 14.78 15.48
N PRO A 148 9.20 14.78 16.82
CA PRO A 148 10.46 14.42 17.48
C PRO A 148 10.93 13.00 17.17
N LEU A 149 12.25 12.81 17.05
CA LEU A 149 12.88 11.49 16.85
C LEU A 149 13.27 10.80 18.17
N THR A 150 13.19 11.51 19.29
CA THR A 150 13.33 10.94 20.63
C THR A 150 12.28 9.84 20.81
N LEU A 151 12.68 8.70 21.38
CA LEU A 151 11.78 7.59 21.64
C LEU A 151 11.16 7.77 23.03
N ASP A 152 9.85 7.57 23.13
CA ASP A 152 9.08 7.76 24.37
C ASP A 152 8.81 6.41 25.06
N GLY A 153 8.89 5.30 24.33
CA GLY A 153 8.66 3.95 24.86
C GLY A 153 9.94 3.24 25.34
N PRO A 154 9.86 2.37 26.36
CA PRO A 154 10.97 1.48 26.69
C PRO A 154 11.25 0.55 25.51
N PRO A 155 12.53 0.28 25.18
CA PRO A 155 12.86 -0.64 24.11
C PRO A 155 12.28 -2.03 24.39
N PRO A 156 11.75 -2.74 23.37
CA PRO A 156 11.21 -4.08 23.59
C PRO A 156 12.31 -5.00 24.12
N THR A 157 12.03 -5.66 25.24
CA THR A 157 12.96 -6.64 25.80
C THR A 157 13.01 -7.88 24.90
N ARG A 158 14.13 -8.63 24.95
CA ARG A 158 14.25 -9.89 24.21
C ARG A 158 13.15 -10.89 24.61
N ALA A 159 12.83 -10.96 25.90
CA ALA A 159 11.75 -11.79 26.42
C ALA A 159 10.37 -11.32 25.93
N GLY A 160 10.09 -10.01 25.94
CA GLY A 160 8.83 -9.45 25.43
C GLY A 160 8.66 -9.69 23.93
N SER A 161 9.75 -9.62 23.17
CA SER A 161 9.79 -9.95 21.73
C SER A 161 9.46 -11.43 21.47
N ALA A 162 10.03 -12.33 22.28
CA ALA A 162 9.76 -13.76 22.19
C ALA A 162 8.30 -14.09 22.56
N VAL A 163 7.77 -13.49 23.62
CA VAL A 163 6.37 -13.64 24.04
C VAL A 163 5.41 -13.11 22.98
N TRP A 164 5.69 -11.95 22.38
CA TRP A 164 4.88 -11.40 21.28
C TRP A 164 4.86 -12.35 20.08
N MET A 165 6.03 -12.89 19.68
CA MET A 165 6.13 -13.84 18.58
C MET A 165 5.39 -15.15 18.88
N ALA A 166 5.48 -15.65 20.12
CA ALA A 166 4.81 -16.86 20.56
C ALA A 166 3.28 -16.72 20.70
N THR A 167 2.75 -15.52 20.94
CA THR A 167 1.32 -15.30 21.20
C THR A 167 0.57 -14.66 20.03
N ARG A 168 1.07 -13.54 19.53
CA ARG A 168 0.46 -12.77 18.43
C ARG A 168 1.03 -13.20 17.08
N GLY A 169 2.34 -13.51 17.05
CA GLY A 169 3.01 -14.01 15.86
C GLY A 169 2.50 -15.39 15.42
N THR A 170 2.22 -16.31 16.35
CA THR A 170 1.73 -17.66 16.04
C THR A 170 0.37 -17.69 15.38
N ARG A 171 -0.59 -16.87 15.82
CA ARG A 171 -1.90 -16.76 15.15
C ARG A 171 -1.76 -16.16 13.75
N TRP A 172 -0.93 -15.12 13.60
CA TRP A 172 -0.61 -14.58 12.29
C TRP A 172 0.06 -15.64 11.40
N VAL A 173 1.06 -16.37 11.89
CA VAL A 173 1.71 -17.45 11.12
C VAL A 173 0.71 -18.54 10.75
N ALA A 174 -0.16 -18.98 11.66
CA ALA A 174 -1.16 -20.02 11.41
C ALA A 174 -2.16 -19.60 10.31
N ASP A 175 -2.72 -18.39 10.39
CA ASP A 175 -3.61 -17.84 9.37
C ASP A 175 -2.90 -17.72 8.00
N ARG A 176 -1.58 -17.54 8.01
CA ARG A 176 -0.75 -17.38 6.81
C ARG A 176 -0.27 -18.71 6.23
N CYS A 177 -0.19 -19.76 7.05
CA CYS A 177 0.11 -21.12 6.60
C CYS A 177 -0.99 -21.70 5.70
N THR A 178 -2.24 -21.32 5.92
CA THR A 178 -3.37 -21.80 5.12
C THR A 178 -3.70 -20.88 3.95
N ASP A 179 -3.49 -19.56 4.08
CA ASP A 179 -3.83 -18.57 3.03
C ASP A 179 -2.67 -18.21 2.09
N LEU A 180 -1.41 -18.17 2.58
CA LEU A 180 -0.28 -17.65 1.80
C LEU A 180 0.71 -18.72 1.35
N LEU A 181 1.04 -19.66 2.24
CA LEU A 181 2.11 -20.64 2.00
C LEU A 181 1.92 -21.43 0.70
N PRO A 182 0.74 -21.96 0.37
CA PRO A 182 0.51 -22.65 -0.90
C PRO A 182 0.78 -21.76 -2.12
N GLY A 183 0.32 -20.50 -2.07
CA GLY A 183 0.53 -19.53 -3.14
C GLY A 183 2.00 -19.12 -3.32
N LEU A 184 2.71 -18.92 -2.21
CA LEU A 184 4.15 -18.62 -2.22
C LEU A 184 4.98 -19.78 -2.76
N LEU A 185 4.65 -21.03 -2.37
CA LEU A 185 5.31 -22.22 -2.90
C LEU A 185 5.05 -22.40 -4.40
N ALA A 186 3.82 -22.17 -4.87
CA ALA A 186 3.50 -22.20 -6.30
C ALA A 186 4.31 -21.15 -7.09
N LEU A 187 4.47 -19.93 -6.54
CA LEU A 187 5.32 -18.90 -7.13
C LEU A 187 6.79 -19.32 -7.17
N ALA A 188 7.30 -19.91 -6.09
CA ALA A 188 8.68 -20.40 -6.03
C ALA A 188 8.93 -21.54 -7.02
N LEU A 189 7.99 -22.49 -7.16
CA LEU A 189 8.07 -23.55 -8.17
C LEU A 189 8.10 -22.98 -9.58
N LYS A 190 7.24 -21.99 -9.87
CA LYS A 190 7.24 -21.28 -11.16
C LYS A 190 8.57 -20.57 -11.39
N GLU A 191 9.09 -19.87 -10.39
CA GLU A 191 10.38 -19.18 -10.45
C GLU A 191 11.52 -20.15 -10.73
N CYS A 192 11.59 -21.27 -10.02
CA CYS A 192 12.59 -22.31 -10.24
C CYS A 192 12.50 -22.91 -11.65
N ARG A 193 11.30 -23.23 -12.13
CA ARG A 193 11.09 -23.78 -13.48
C ARG A 193 11.59 -22.83 -14.57
N HIS A 194 11.24 -21.55 -14.46
CA HIS A 194 11.73 -20.54 -15.40
C HIS A 194 13.22 -20.26 -15.25
N GLY A 195 13.76 -20.37 -14.03
CA GLY A 195 15.19 -20.28 -13.75
C GLY A 195 15.97 -21.39 -14.45
N VAL A 196 15.57 -22.65 -14.27
CA VAL A 196 16.17 -23.82 -14.94
C VAL A 196 16.07 -23.72 -16.46
N ALA A 197 14.93 -23.22 -16.97
CA ALA A 197 14.72 -23.02 -18.40
C ALA A 197 15.38 -21.75 -18.98
N GLY A 198 16.12 -20.95 -18.18
CA GLY A 198 16.73 -19.70 -18.64
C GLY A 198 15.73 -18.62 -19.11
N SER A 199 14.48 -18.73 -18.71
CA SER A 199 13.35 -17.92 -19.21
C SER A 199 12.77 -16.96 -18.15
N GLY A 200 13.50 -16.71 -17.05
CA GLY A 200 13.08 -15.80 -15.97
C GLY A 200 12.64 -14.41 -16.46
N ARG A 201 13.32 -13.86 -17.47
CA ARG A 201 12.98 -12.59 -18.14
C ARG A 201 11.54 -12.50 -18.65
N LEU A 202 10.91 -13.64 -18.97
CA LEU A 202 9.51 -13.67 -19.39
C LEU A 202 8.55 -13.35 -18.25
N LEU A 203 8.92 -13.70 -17.01
CA LEU A 203 8.16 -13.36 -15.81
C LEU A 203 8.25 -11.88 -15.51
N ASP A 204 9.44 -11.30 -15.63
CA ASP A 204 9.67 -9.87 -15.45
C ASP A 204 8.87 -9.07 -16.50
N ALA A 205 9.00 -9.42 -17.77
CA ALA A 205 8.27 -8.78 -18.86
C ALA A 205 6.74 -8.96 -18.74
N ALA A 206 6.27 -10.10 -18.22
CA ALA A 206 4.84 -10.30 -17.96
C ALA A 206 4.32 -9.40 -16.83
N ALA A 207 5.09 -9.25 -15.74
CA ALA A 207 4.75 -8.35 -14.64
C ALA A 207 4.70 -6.88 -15.12
N GLU A 208 5.71 -6.44 -15.88
CA GLU A 208 5.74 -5.09 -16.46
C GLU A 208 4.57 -4.83 -17.40
N ARG A 209 4.24 -5.78 -18.29
CA ARG A 209 3.07 -5.65 -19.17
C ARG A 209 1.78 -5.53 -18.37
N ALA A 210 1.57 -6.35 -17.36
CA ALA A 210 0.38 -6.28 -16.51
C ALA A 210 0.27 -4.91 -15.81
N THR A 211 1.37 -4.41 -15.23
CA THR A 211 1.42 -3.08 -14.62
C THR A 211 1.10 -1.97 -15.62
N ARG A 212 1.70 -2.02 -16.82
CA ARG A 212 1.46 -1.02 -17.88
C ARG A 212 0.00 -1.04 -18.34
N THR A 213 -0.57 -2.21 -18.57
CA THR A 213 -1.98 -2.38 -18.94
C THR A 213 -2.90 -1.84 -17.85
N ALA A 214 -2.62 -2.16 -16.57
CA ALA A 214 -3.40 -1.66 -15.45
C ALA A 214 -3.39 -0.12 -15.36
N LEU A 215 -2.24 0.51 -15.58
CA LEU A 215 -2.12 1.97 -15.59
C LEU A 215 -2.77 2.63 -16.81
N ALA A 216 -2.64 2.02 -17.99
CA ALA A 216 -3.30 2.51 -19.20
C ALA A 216 -4.82 2.55 -19.03
N ALA A 217 -5.40 1.55 -18.37
CA ALA A 217 -6.83 1.50 -18.07
C ALA A 217 -7.34 2.67 -17.20
N LEU A 218 -6.48 3.37 -16.45
CA LEU A 218 -6.86 4.56 -15.68
C LEU A 218 -7.00 5.83 -16.54
N THR A 219 -6.42 5.83 -17.74
CA THR A 219 -6.38 6.99 -18.63
C THR A 219 -7.58 7.02 -19.60
N GLU A 220 -8.23 5.87 -19.79
CA GLU A 220 -9.40 5.75 -20.66
C GLU A 220 -10.59 6.56 -20.12
N PRO A 221 -11.21 7.45 -20.93
CA PRO A 221 -12.24 8.40 -20.48
C PRO A 221 -13.55 7.81 -19.89
N GLY A 222 -13.72 6.49 -19.85
CA GLY A 222 -15.00 5.83 -19.55
C GLY A 222 -15.36 5.64 -18.07
N GLY A 223 -14.45 5.92 -17.12
CA GLY A 223 -14.65 5.56 -15.71
C GLY A 223 -15.46 6.55 -14.84
N ALA A 224 -15.68 7.78 -15.31
CA ALA A 224 -16.22 8.87 -14.49
C ALA A 224 -17.72 9.17 -14.70
N ALA A 225 -18.43 8.44 -15.57
CA ALA A 225 -19.77 8.81 -16.02
C ALA A 225 -20.81 7.69 -15.87
N LEU A 226 -21.00 7.15 -14.66
CA LEU A 226 -22.19 6.37 -14.31
C LEU A 226 -22.72 6.83 -12.95
N GLY A 227 -23.22 8.07 -12.92
CA GLY A 227 -23.80 8.69 -11.73
C GLY A 227 -24.70 9.90 -12.02
N LYS A 228 -25.16 10.06 -13.27
CA LYS A 228 -26.20 11.02 -13.62
C LYS A 228 -27.18 10.39 -14.60
N THR A 229 -28.24 9.80 -14.06
CA THR A 229 -29.53 9.74 -14.75
C THR A 229 -30.55 10.42 -13.86
N ALA A 230 -30.99 11.58 -14.34
CA ALA A 230 -32.13 12.33 -13.87
C ALA A 230 -33.40 11.48 -13.98
N GLY A 231 -34.35 11.71 -13.06
CA GLY A 231 -35.65 11.05 -13.03
C GLY A 231 -36.65 11.85 -12.21
N THR A 232 -37.00 13.03 -12.73
CA THR A 232 -38.35 13.63 -12.70
C THR A 232 -38.98 13.93 -11.33
N VAL A 233 -38.83 15.19 -10.88
CA VAL A 233 -39.79 15.81 -9.93
C VAL A 233 -41.06 16.13 -10.71
N LYS A 234 -42.16 15.49 -10.33
CA LYS A 234 -43.52 15.87 -10.76
C LYS A 234 -44.14 16.66 -9.62
N GLY A 235 -44.34 17.96 -9.83
CA GLY A 235 -45.12 18.81 -8.94
C GLY A 235 -46.61 18.72 -9.24
N ALA A 236 -47.42 18.68 -8.19
CA ALA A 236 -48.81 19.17 -8.09
C ALA A 236 -49.14 19.17 -6.58
N ALA A 237 -49.04 20.30 -5.88
CA ALA A 237 -50.13 21.26 -5.64
C ALA A 237 -51.34 20.65 -4.91
N THR A 238 -51.48 20.91 -3.61
CA THR A 238 -52.74 21.37 -3.01
C THR A 238 -52.48 22.05 -1.65
N MET A 239 -52.84 23.33 -1.55
CA MET A 239 -53.07 24.09 -0.32
C MET A 239 -54.44 24.76 -0.49
N ALA A 240 -55.38 24.49 0.43
CA ALA A 240 -56.44 25.36 0.93
C ALA A 240 -57.59 24.51 1.52
N GLY A 241 -57.96 24.77 2.78
CA GLY A 241 -59.10 24.19 3.48
C GLY A 241 -58.79 23.87 4.93
#